data_AF-I0FF39-F1
#
_entry.id   AF-I0FF39-F1
#
_cell.length_a   1.000
_cell.length_b   1.000
_cell.length_c   1.000
_cell.angle_alpha   90.00
_cell.angle_beta   90.00
_cell.angle_gamma   90.00
#
_symmetry.space_group_name_H-M   'P 1'
#
loop_
_entity.id
_entity.type
_entity.pdbx_description
1 polymer ?
#
loop_
_entity_poly.entity_id
_entity_poly.type
_entity_poly.pdbx_seq_one_letter_code
_entity_poly.pdbx_strand_id
1 'polypeptide(L)'
;MRGMMKGVIMMMGCNSGGVKGEGKVNFGKLRYSFLESLVKIGEGFQEIFGVFGSAVGDVLGFSVVKSGDKRSKVGEHFENLGKGLKSTKDKLNELKVEISKAKNADGSTIKIVEDAIQGANEVFAQLIDNLSKLAGVTNDSSLLGDTAVNSNAAGAEEASVNAIIERVKAIVEVAKRSGIEIKSGNAGAEVAGGGATAPASLVGKANSAVPDANSGPKLADEVSKADPWAMIDKIKNTKAKTGNVAASNANETGALAAGTGVDNAGAKSNADLAAAVALKAITKGGKLSAAANEDGAVKAAAVSATNKILGVLNVIIGETVSSSLDKIREAVKGIKYFGTDKTEAGQSDATQSVVAK
;
A
#
# COMPACT_ATOMS: atom_id res chain seq x y z
N MET A 1 -61.97 36.11 -56.16
CA MET A 1 -61.75 34.88 -56.95
C MET A 1 -61.54 33.72 -55.99
N ARG A 2 -62.27 32.62 -56.21
CA ARG A 2 -61.94 31.21 -55.90
C ARG A 2 -61.38 30.90 -54.49
N GLY A 3 -61.96 30.04 -53.67
CA GLY A 3 -62.95 29.02 -53.93
C GLY A 3 -63.38 28.32 -52.64
N MET A 4 -64.56 27.70 -52.75
CA MET A 4 -65.33 26.98 -51.74
C MET A 4 -64.72 25.64 -51.34
N MET A 5 -65.03 25.18 -50.12
CA MET A 5 -65.72 23.92 -49.73
C MET A 5 -65.26 23.52 -48.33
N LYS A 6 -66.05 23.70 -47.25
CA LYS A 6 -67.27 22.97 -46.80
C LYS A 6 -67.04 21.48 -46.45
N GLY A 7 -67.39 21.16 -45.20
CA GLY A 7 -67.60 19.81 -44.61
C GLY A 7 -66.94 19.75 -43.21
N VAL A 8 -67.54 20.10 -42.07
CA VAL A 8 -68.78 19.68 -41.38
C VAL A 8 -68.77 18.19 -40.97
N ILE A 9 -68.77 17.98 -39.64
CA ILE A 9 -69.19 16.79 -38.84
C ILE A 9 -68.17 15.63 -38.85
N MET A 10 -67.68 15.11 -37.71
CA MET A 10 -68.45 14.44 -36.67
C MET A 10 -67.64 14.32 -35.36
N MET A 11 -68.19 14.81 -34.25
CA MET A 11 -67.81 14.34 -32.92
C MET A 11 -68.46 12.97 -32.70
N MET A 12 -67.65 11.95 -32.43
CA MET A 12 -68.10 10.73 -31.75
C MET A 12 -67.02 10.35 -30.75
N GLY A 13 -67.35 10.56 -29.47
CA GLY A 13 -66.62 9.94 -28.37
C GLY A 13 -66.86 8.42 -28.39
N CYS A 14 -65.83 7.68 -28.02
CA CYS A 14 -65.95 6.33 -27.51
C CYS A 14 -64.78 6.07 -26.55
N ASN A 15 -65.08 6.13 -25.25
CA ASN A 15 -64.30 5.46 -24.23
C ASN A 15 -64.65 3.97 -24.32
N SER A 16 -63.71 3.11 -24.69
CA SER A 16 -63.67 1.69 -24.29
C SER A 16 -62.44 1.02 -24.90
N GLY A 17 -61.82 0.13 -24.14
CA GLY A 17 -60.99 -0.93 -24.71
C GLY A 17 -59.59 -0.98 -24.16
N GLY A 18 -59.46 -1.45 -22.92
CA GLY A 18 -58.22 -2.08 -22.48
C GLY A 18 -57.83 -3.18 -23.46
N VAL A 19 -56.70 -2.99 -24.15
CA VAL A 19 -56.02 -4.09 -24.82
C VAL A 19 -54.93 -4.54 -23.87
N LYS A 20 -55.28 -5.56 -23.06
CA LYS A 20 -54.32 -6.54 -22.54
C LYS A 20 -53.62 -7.14 -23.76
N GLY A 21 -52.50 -6.55 -24.14
CA GLY A 21 -51.55 -7.09 -25.09
C GLY A 21 -50.35 -7.59 -24.31
N GLU A 22 -50.26 -8.92 -24.19
CA GLU A 22 -49.07 -9.63 -23.79
C GLU A 22 -47.86 -9.14 -24.63
N GLY A 23 -46.73 -8.86 -23.97
CA GLY A 23 -45.45 -8.66 -24.65
C GLY A 23 -44.98 -7.23 -24.98
N LYS A 24 -45.60 -6.15 -24.46
CA LYS A 24 -44.93 -4.83 -24.50
C LYS A 24 -43.85 -4.75 -23.42
N VAL A 25 -42.62 -5.07 -23.82
CA VAL A 25 -41.42 -4.75 -23.04
C VAL A 25 -41.45 -3.25 -22.76
N ASN A 26 -41.75 -2.88 -21.52
CA ASN A 26 -41.79 -1.48 -21.12
C ASN A 26 -40.33 -1.01 -21.00
N PHE A 27 -39.76 -0.51 -22.10
CA PHE A 27 -38.38 -0.04 -22.19
C PHE A 27 -38.02 0.95 -21.06
N GLY A 28 -38.99 1.77 -20.62
CA GLY A 28 -38.84 2.63 -19.44
C GLY A 28 -38.60 1.85 -18.15
N LYS A 29 -39.37 0.77 -17.91
CA LYS A 29 -39.21 -0.11 -16.75
C LYS A 29 -37.87 -0.87 -16.78
N LEU A 30 -37.42 -1.31 -17.95
CA LEU A 30 -36.12 -1.99 -18.09
C LEU A 30 -34.95 -1.04 -17.83
N ARG A 31 -34.94 0.15 -18.46
CA ARG A 31 -33.93 1.19 -18.19
C ARG A 31 -33.95 1.64 -16.74
N TYR A 32 -35.11 1.77 -16.12
CA TYR A 32 -35.22 2.10 -14.69
C TYR A 32 -34.56 1.04 -13.81
N SER A 33 -34.84 -0.25 -14.03
CA SER A 33 -34.21 -1.33 -13.25
C SER A 33 -32.70 -1.48 -13.49
N PHE A 34 -32.20 -1.05 -14.65
CA PHE A 34 -30.77 -0.93 -14.91
C PHE A 34 -30.13 0.20 -14.09
N LEU A 35 -30.73 1.39 -14.11
CA LEU A 35 -30.26 2.53 -13.30
C LEU A 35 -30.30 2.20 -11.79
N GLU A 36 -31.35 1.52 -11.32
CA GLU A 36 -31.43 1.03 -9.93
C GLU A 36 -30.27 0.07 -9.59
N SER A 37 -29.85 -0.77 -10.55
CA SER A 37 -28.70 -1.67 -10.38
C SER A 37 -27.40 -0.87 -10.27
N LEU A 38 -27.23 0.18 -11.08
CA LEU A 38 -26.04 1.06 -11.01
C LEU A 38 -25.97 1.85 -9.69
N VAL A 39 -27.12 2.28 -9.14
CA VAL A 39 -27.18 2.94 -7.83
C VAL A 39 -26.69 2.01 -6.72
N LYS A 40 -27.18 0.77 -6.67
CA LYS A 40 -26.74 -0.24 -5.68
C LYS A 40 -25.26 -0.57 -5.81
N ILE A 41 -24.75 -0.69 -7.03
CA ILE A 41 -23.31 -0.85 -7.27
C ILE A 41 -22.54 0.35 -6.72
N GLY A 42 -23.03 1.58 -6.95
CA GLY A 42 -22.46 2.81 -6.41
C GLY A 42 -22.42 2.85 -4.88
N GLU A 43 -23.50 2.43 -4.21
CA GLU A 43 -23.56 2.30 -2.74
C GLU A 43 -22.52 1.29 -2.23
N GLY A 44 -22.37 0.15 -2.91
CA GLY A 44 -21.35 -0.84 -2.58
C GLY A 44 -19.92 -0.29 -2.69
N PHE A 45 -19.62 0.55 -3.69
CA PHE A 45 -18.34 1.25 -3.76
C PHE A 45 -18.12 2.21 -2.59
N GLN A 46 -19.14 2.98 -2.22
CA GLN A 46 -19.04 3.89 -1.08
C GLN A 46 -18.74 3.12 0.21
N GLU A 47 -19.35 1.95 0.41
CA GLU A 47 -19.06 1.07 1.54
C GLU A 47 -17.60 0.58 1.50
N ILE A 48 -17.10 0.11 0.36
CA ILE A 48 -15.71 -0.32 0.20
C ILE A 48 -14.73 0.80 0.53
N PHE A 49 -14.96 2.01 0.01
CA PHE A 49 -14.11 3.17 0.31
C PHE A 49 -14.22 3.60 1.78
N GLY A 50 -15.40 3.50 2.40
CA GLY A 50 -15.57 3.77 3.82
C GLY A 50 -14.83 2.77 4.71
N VAL A 51 -14.90 1.48 4.37
CA VAL A 51 -14.20 0.40 5.11
C VAL A 51 -12.70 0.52 4.95
N PHE A 52 -12.20 0.70 3.71
CA PHE A 52 -10.77 0.89 3.48
C PHE A 52 -10.27 2.18 4.14
N GLY A 53 -10.97 3.29 3.91
CA GLY A 53 -10.62 4.60 4.46
C GLY A 53 -10.56 4.62 5.99
N SER A 54 -11.48 3.95 6.68
CA SER A 54 -11.44 3.82 8.15
C SER A 54 -10.34 2.86 8.63
N ALA A 55 -10.28 1.65 8.07
CA ALA A 55 -9.32 0.64 8.49
C ALA A 55 -7.86 1.03 8.20
N VAL A 56 -7.64 1.82 7.16
CA VAL A 56 -6.30 2.23 6.71
C VAL A 56 -5.98 3.66 7.13
N GLY A 57 -6.97 4.56 7.23
CA GLY A 57 -6.77 5.93 7.72
C GLY A 57 -6.20 6.01 9.14
N ASP A 58 -6.65 5.11 10.03
CA ASP A 58 -6.13 5.01 11.40
C ASP A 58 -4.71 4.43 11.48
N VAL A 59 -4.29 3.73 10.41
CA VAL A 59 -3.06 2.92 10.38
C VAL A 59 -1.95 3.60 9.57
N LEU A 60 -2.27 4.40 8.55
CA LEU A 60 -1.28 5.13 7.73
C LEU A 60 -0.72 6.41 8.39
N GLY A 61 -0.79 6.53 9.72
CA GLY A 61 -0.17 7.65 10.44
C GLY A 61 1.36 7.70 10.26
N PHE A 62 1.95 8.90 10.30
CA PHE A 62 3.40 9.12 10.17
C PHE A 62 4.22 8.71 11.41
N SER A 63 3.58 8.20 12.46
CA SER A 63 4.22 7.82 13.73
C SER A 63 3.63 6.54 14.28
N VAL A 64 3.89 5.44 13.58
CA VAL A 64 3.39 4.10 13.92
C VAL A 64 3.94 3.62 15.27
N VAL A 65 5.21 3.93 15.55
CA VAL A 65 5.90 3.56 16.78
C VAL A 65 6.47 4.78 17.49
N LYS A 66 6.60 4.69 18.81
CA LYS A 66 7.23 5.70 19.68
C LYS A 66 8.25 5.07 20.62
N SER A 67 9.03 5.91 21.29
CA SER A 67 9.97 5.46 22.32
C SER A 67 9.23 4.72 23.44
N GLY A 68 9.77 3.58 23.86
CA GLY A 68 9.17 2.70 24.87
C GLY A 68 8.20 1.66 24.30
N ASP A 69 7.84 1.73 23.01
CA ASP A 69 7.08 0.67 22.37
C ASP A 69 7.89 -0.63 22.26
N LYS A 70 7.18 -1.75 22.17
CA LYS A 70 7.75 -3.06 21.89
C LYS A 70 7.83 -3.30 20.38
N ARG A 71 8.68 -4.23 19.95
CA ARG A 71 8.73 -4.68 18.55
C ARG A 71 7.37 -5.17 18.06
N SER A 72 6.60 -5.82 18.93
CA SER A 72 5.23 -6.26 18.65
C SER A 72 4.30 -5.16 18.14
N LYS A 73 4.57 -3.88 18.44
CA LYS A 73 3.79 -2.75 17.89
C LYS A 73 3.91 -2.64 16.36
N VAL A 74 5.09 -2.97 15.82
CA VAL A 74 5.31 -3.08 14.38
C VAL A 74 4.53 -4.27 13.81
N GLY A 75 4.47 -5.38 14.56
CA GLY A 75 3.67 -6.53 14.16
C GLY A 75 2.17 -6.23 14.13
N GLU A 76 1.65 -5.57 15.16
CA GLU A 76 0.26 -5.09 15.24
C GLU A 76 -0.08 -4.17 14.06
N HIS A 77 0.84 -3.28 13.67
CA HIS A 77 0.66 -2.41 12.51
C HIS A 77 0.43 -3.21 11.22
N PHE A 78 1.29 -4.18 10.93
CA PHE A 78 1.14 -5.03 9.75
C PHE A 78 -0.11 -5.91 9.83
N GLU A 79 -0.46 -6.42 11.00
CA GLU A 79 -1.69 -7.19 11.20
C GLU A 79 -2.95 -6.34 10.91
N ASN A 80 -2.98 -5.10 11.39
CA ASN A 80 -4.10 -4.17 11.18
C ASN A 80 -4.24 -3.79 9.70
N LEU A 81 -3.13 -3.51 9.00
CA LEU A 81 -3.15 -3.33 7.54
C LEU A 81 -3.72 -4.58 6.84
N GLY A 82 -3.27 -5.78 7.22
CA GLY A 82 -3.77 -7.03 6.67
C GLY A 82 -5.27 -7.22 6.90
N LYS A 83 -5.79 -6.87 8.09
CA LYS A 83 -7.23 -6.90 8.39
C LYS A 83 -8.01 -5.92 7.54
N GLY A 84 -7.54 -4.68 7.39
CA GLY A 84 -8.19 -3.68 6.53
C GLY A 84 -8.28 -4.13 5.06
N LEU A 85 -7.20 -4.71 4.53
CA LEU A 85 -7.20 -5.29 3.18
C LEU A 85 -8.16 -6.48 3.06
N LYS A 86 -8.23 -7.34 4.09
CA LYS A 86 -9.14 -8.48 4.10
C LYS A 86 -10.60 -8.00 4.08
N SER A 87 -10.97 -7.05 4.92
CA SER A 87 -12.33 -6.48 4.93
C SER A 87 -12.69 -5.85 3.58
N THR A 88 -11.74 -5.13 2.96
CA THR A 88 -11.92 -4.54 1.62
C THR A 88 -12.14 -5.62 0.57
N LYS A 89 -11.33 -6.69 0.59
CA LYS A 89 -11.47 -7.86 -0.29
C LYS A 89 -12.82 -8.56 -0.13
N ASP A 90 -13.27 -8.75 1.10
CA ASP A 90 -14.56 -9.39 1.39
C ASP A 90 -15.72 -8.55 0.84
N LYS A 91 -15.67 -7.22 1.01
CA LYS A 91 -16.63 -6.28 0.41
C LYS A 91 -16.60 -6.26 -1.11
N LEU A 92 -15.43 -6.40 -1.72
CA LEU A 92 -15.33 -6.56 -3.18
C LEU A 92 -16.01 -7.85 -3.67
N ASN A 93 -15.93 -8.95 -2.91
CA ASN A 93 -16.65 -10.17 -3.25
C ASN A 93 -18.18 -9.99 -3.14
N GLU A 94 -18.66 -9.27 -2.12
CA GLU A 94 -20.08 -8.90 -2.00
C GLU A 94 -20.52 -8.04 -3.19
N LEU A 95 -19.73 -7.02 -3.55
CA LEU A 95 -20.00 -6.17 -4.70
C LEU A 95 -20.04 -6.97 -6.00
N LYS A 96 -19.12 -7.93 -6.19
CA LYS A 96 -19.11 -8.83 -7.35
C LYS A 96 -20.44 -9.57 -7.50
N VAL A 97 -20.99 -10.07 -6.39
CA VAL A 97 -22.29 -10.74 -6.37
C VAL A 97 -23.42 -9.77 -6.76
N GLU A 98 -23.43 -8.54 -6.25
CA GLU A 98 -24.44 -7.54 -6.62
C GLU A 98 -24.34 -7.12 -8.09
N ILE A 99 -23.13 -6.98 -8.63
CA ILE A 99 -22.90 -6.71 -10.06
C ILE A 99 -23.46 -7.84 -10.92
N SER A 100 -23.26 -9.12 -10.55
CA SER A 100 -23.80 -10.26 -11.29
C SER A 100 -25.35 -10.28 -11.36
N LYS A 101 -26.01 -9.61 -10.42
CA LYS A 101 -27.48 -9.49 -10.36
C LYS A 101 -28.01 -8.28 -11.12
N ALA A 102 -27.14 -7.45 -11.71
CA ALA A 102 -27.53 -6.23 -12.39
C ALA A 102 -28.53 -6.53 -13.52
N LYS A 103 -29.71 -5.88 -13.45
CA LYS A 103 -30.80 -6.15 -14.38
C LYS A 103 -30.61 -5.38 -15.67
N ASN A 104 -30.81 -6.06 -16.80
CA ASN A 104 -30.68 -5.47 -18.14
C ASN A 104 -29.31 -4.85 -18.38
N ALA A 105 -28.27 -5.38 -17.76
CA ALA A 105 -26.89 -5.07 -18.09
C ALA A 105 -26.38 -6.03 -19.18
N ASP A 106 -25.48 -5.56 -20.03
CA ASP A 106 -24.77 -6.40 -20.98
C ASP A 106 -23.81 -7.34 -20.22
N GLY A 107 -24.04 -8.64 -20.32
CA GLY A 107 -23.25 -9.66 -19.64
C GLY A 107 -21.76 -9.63 -19.98
N SER A 108 -21.39 -9.15 -21.17
CA SER A 108 -19.97 -8.99 -21.53
C SER A 108 -19.30 -7.91 -20.68
N THR A 109 -19.99 -6.79 -20.44
CA THR A 109 -19.50 -5.70 -19.58
C THR A 109 -19.49 -6.08 -18.10
N ILE A 110 -20.46 -6.88 -17.64
CA ILE A 110 -20.47 -7.46 -16.29
C ILE A 110 -19.23 -8.31 -16.05
N LYS A 111 -18.89 -9.18 -17.00
CA LYS A 111 -17.71 -10.06 -16.89
C LYS A 111 -16.40 -9.25 -16.77
N ILE A 112 -16.27 -8.14 -17.50
CA ILE A 112 -15.10 -7.25 -17.40
C ILE A 112 -14.93 -6.73 -15.97
N VAL A 113 -16.03 -6.37 -15.29
CA VAL A 113 -15.98 -5.93 -13.89
C VAL A 113 -15.63 -7.08 -12.96
N GLU A 114 -16.24 -8.26 -13.15
CA GLU A 114 -15.93 -9.45 -12.36
C GLU A 114 -14.45 -9.85 -12.43
N ASP A 115 -13.85 -9.75 -13.63
CA ASP A 115 -12.43 -10.00 -13.87
C ASP A 115 -11.55 -8.93 -13.21
N ALA A 116 -11.95 -7.65 -13.26
CA ALA A 116 -11.25 -6.56 -12.57
C ALA A 116 -11.25 -6.76 -11.04
N ILE A 117 -12.40 -7.16 -10.46
CA ILE A 117 -12.51 -7.48 -9.03
C ILE A 117 -11.63 -8.68 -8.68
N GLN A 118 -11.63 -9.72 -9.51
CA GLN A 118 -10.79 -10.90 -9.31
C GLN A 118 -9.30 -10.52 -9.28
N GLY A 119 -8.84 -9.71 -10.24
CA GLY A 119 -7.46 -9.23 -10.29
C GLY A 119 -7.08 -8.41 -9.05
N ALA A 120 -7.95 -7.51 -8.58
CA ALA A 120 -7.71 -6.75 -7.34
C ALA A 120 -7.62 -7.69 -6.11
N ASN A 121 -8.50 -8.68 -6.02
CA ASN A 121 -8.53 -9.63 -4.91
C ASN A 121 -7.30 -10.54 -4.84
N GLU A 122 -6.65 -10.81 -5.97
CA GLU A 122 -5.37 -11.52 -6.06
C GLU A 122 -4.20 -10.64 -5.60
N VAL A 123 -4.21 -9.36 -5.94
CA VAL A 123 -3.24 -8.37 -5.41
C VAL A 123 -3.39 -8.27 -3.89
N PHE A 124 -4.62 -8.12 -3.39
CA PHE A 124 -4.88 -8.03 -1.95
C PHE A 124 -4.49 -9.30 -1.22
N ALA A 125 -4.73 -10.49 -1.80
CA ALA A 125 -4.28 -11.75 -1.22
C ALA A 125 -2.75 -11.79 -1.00
N GLN A 126 -1.99 -11.35 -2.01
CA GLN A 126 -0.53 -11.31 -1.94
C GLN A 126 -0.05 -10.30 -0.89
N LEU A 127 -0.66 -9.12 -0.80
CA LEU A 127 -0.32 -8.14 0.22
C LEU A 127 -0.64 -8.66 1.63
N ILE A 128 -1.83 -9.24 1.83
CA ILE A 128 -2.26 -9.81 3.13
C ILE A 128 -1.30 -10.91 3.59
N ASP A 129 -0.89 -11.82 2.70
CA ASP A 129 0.07 -12.88 3.03
C ASP A 129 1.42 -12.32 3.47
N ASN A 130 1.95 -11.33 2.74
CA ASN A 130 3.23 -10.70 3.10
C ASN A 130 3.14 -9.92 4.42
N LEU A 131 2.05 -9.19 4.64
CA LEU A 131 1.79 -8.46 5.89
C LEU A 131 1.65 -9.40 7.08
N SER A 132 0.92 -10.51 6.94
CA SER A 132 0.79 -11.51 8.00
C SER A 132 2.14 -12.12 8.37
N LYS A 133 3.02 -12.36 7.39
CA LYS A 133 4.37 -12.88 7.63
C LYS A 133 5.26 -11.84 8.31
N LEU A 134 5.19 -10.58 7.89
CA LEU A 134 5.87 -9.46 8.57
C LEU A 134 5.40 -9.31 10.02
N ALA A 135 4.09 -9.41 10.26
CA ALA A 135 3.52 -9.38 11.60
C ALA A 135 4.10 -10.51 12.46
N GLY A 136 4.15 -11.73 11.93
CA GLY A 136 4.71 -12.89 12.63
C GLY A 136 6.17 -12.72 13.05
N VAL A 137 7.04 -12.22 12.17
CA VAL A 137 8.49 -12.07 12.45
C VAL A 137 8.83 -10.85 13.31
N THR A 138 7.90 -9.90 13.47
CA THR A 138 8.07 -8.71 14.32
C THR A 138 7.30 -8.79 15.64
N ASN A 139 6.60 -9.91 15.89
CA ASN A 139 5.84 -10.14 17.12
C ASN A 139 6.73 -10.56 18.30
N ASP A 140 7.61 -9.66 18.72
CA ASP A 140 8.54 -9.86 19.83
C ASP A 140 8.25 -8.86 20.96
N SER A 141 8.36 -9.32 22.21
CA SER A 141 7.99 -8.53 23.39
C SER A 141 9.10 -7.60 23.88
N SER A 142 10.29 -7.65 23.28
CA SER A 142 11.39 -6.75 23.59
C SER A 142 11.08 -5.33 23.13
N LEU A 143 11.79 -4.37 23.70
CA LEU A 143 11.70 -2.97 23.29
C LEU A 143 12.12 -2.80 21.84
N LEU A 144 11.39 -1.94 21.13
CA LEU A 144 11.83 -1.43 19.84
C LEU A 144 13.09 -0.60 20.04
N GLY A 145 14.13 -0.90 19.26
CA GLY A 145 15.42 -0.27 19.45
C GLY A 145 16.05 -0.58 20.81
N ASP A 146 15.84 -1.80 21.32
CA ASP A 146 16.50 -2.29 22.54
C ASP A 146 17.99 -1.90 22.51
N THR A 147 18.43 -1.18 23.54
CA THR A 147 19.72 -0.51 23.57
C THR A 147 20.45 -0.92 24.84
N ALA A 148 21.61 -1.53 24.66
CA ALA A 148 22.53 -1.85 25.74
C ALA A 148 23.29 -0.59 26.17
N VAL A 149 23.10 -0.15 27.41
CA VAL A 149 23.86 0.96 28.00
C VAL A 149 25.13 0.42 28.61
N ASN A 150 26.29 1.01 28.29
CA ASN A 150 27.60 0.55 28.78
C ASN A 150 27.84 -0.95 28.51
N SER A 151 27.24 -1.46 27.43
CA SER A 151 27.32 -2.86 27.04
C SER A 151 27.22 -2.96 25.52
N ASN A 152 27.38 -4.16 24.98
CA ASN A 152 27.59 -4.35 23.55
C ASN A 152 26.31 -4.44 22.76
N ALA A 153 26.41 -4.04 21.50
CA ALA A 153 25.38 -4.31 20.52
C ALA A 153 25.29 -5.82 20.27
N ALA A 154 24.11 -6.29 19.89
CA ALA A 154 23.89 -7.64 19.41
C ALA A 154 23.34 -7.59 17.98
N GLY A 155 23.77 -8.54 17.17
CA GLY A 155 23.22 -8.74 15.83
C GLY A 155 21.77 -9.22 15.92
N ALA A 156 20.93 -8.80 14.98
CA ALA A 156 19.62 -9.40 14.83
C ALA A 156 19.72 -10.84 14.30
N GLU A 157 18.74 -11.67 14.64
CA GLU A 157 18.65 -13.06 14.20
C GLU A 157 18.56 -13.13 12.67
N GLU A 158 19.53 -13.81 12.04
CA GLU A 158 19.71 -13.84 10.59
C GLU A 158 18.45 -14.25 9.82
N ALA A 159 17.80 -15.33 10.26
CA ALA A 159 16.60 -15.86 9.63
C ALA A 159 15.47 -14.84 9.66
N SER A 160 15.30 -14.14 10.78
CA SER A 160 14.27 -13.11 10.96
C SER A 160 14.57 -11.87 10.12
N VAL A 161 15.84 -11.44 10.02
CA VAL A 161 16.24 -10.34 9.13
C VAL A 161 15.97 -10.69 7.67
N ASN A 162 16.39 -11.87 7.22
CA ASN A 162 16.15 -12.32 5.84
C ASN A 162 14.66 -12.45 5.53
N ALA A 163 13.85 -12.95 6.47
CA ALA A 163 12.40 -13.02 6.30
C ALA A 163 11.80 -11.62 6.05
N ILE A 164 12.18 -10.62 6.84
CA ILE A 164 11.73 -9.22 6.65
C ILE A 164 12.16 -8.69 5.28
N ILE A 165 13.43 -8.87 4.91
CA ILE A 165 13.97 -8.45 3.60
C ILE A 165 13.14 -9.03 2.44
N GLU A 166 12.86 -10.34 2.48
CA GLU A 166 12.09 -11.02 1.46
C GLU A 166 10.66 -10.51 1.37
N ARG A 167 9.98 -10.28 2.51
CA ARG A 167 8.60 -9.79 2.52
C ARG A 167 8.51 -8.35 2.03
N VAL A 168 9.45 -7.48 2.43
CA VAL A 168 9.54 -6.11 1.91
C VAL A 168 9.75 -6.13 0.40
N LYS A 169 10.66 -6.97 -0.10
CA LYS A 169 10.87 -7.17 -1.54
C LYS A 169 9.59 -7.64 -2.25
N ALA A 170 8.89 -8.62 -1.69
CA ALA A 170 7.65 -9.14 -2.27
C ALA A 170 6.55 -8.07 -2.36
N ILE A 171 6.37 -7.24 -1.34
CA ILE A 171 5.42 -6.10 -1.36
C ILE A 171 5.78 -5.12 -2.49
N VAL A 172 7.05 -4.75 -2.61
CA VAL A 172 7.54 -3.87 -3.69
C VAL A 172 7.27 -4.47 -5.08
N GLU A 173 7.48 -5.77 -5.26
CA GLU A 173 7.22 -6.44 -6.55
C GLU A 173 5.72 -6.60 -6.86
N VAL A 174 4.85 -6.76 -5.84
CA VAL A 174 3.39 -6.69 -6.04
C VAL A 174 2.98 -5.29 -6.51
N ALA A 175 3.53 -4.24 -5.90
CA ALA A 175 3.24 -2.86 -6.26
C ALA A 175 3.67 -2.55 -7.70
N LYS A 176 4.89 -2.92 -8.10
CA LYS A 176 5.37 -2.76 -9.49
C LYS A 176 4.48 -3.47 -10.50
N ARG A 177 4.11 -4.73 -10.24
CA ARG A 177 3.17 -5.48 -11.11
C ARG A 177 1.79 -4.82 -11.20
N SER A 178 1.43 -4.03 -10.20
CA SER A 178 0.18 -3.25 -10.16
C SER A 178 0.30 -1.90 -10.88
N GLY A 179 1.47 -1.56 -11.42
CA GLY A 179 1.75 -0.31 -12.13
C GLY A 179 2.21 0.83 -11.22
N ILE A 180 2.63 0.54 -9.98
CA ILE A 180 3.13 1.55 -9.05
C ILE A 180 4.61 1.81 -9.29
N GLU A 181 4.97 3.07 -9.45
CA GLU A 181 6.35 3.50 -9.57
C GLU A 181 7.02 3.49 -8.19
N ILE A 182 8.17 2.83 -8.09
CA ILE A 182 8.94 2.74 -6.85
C ILE A 182 10.16 3.63 -6.97
N LYS A 183 10.14 4.74 -6.24
CA LYS A 183 11.25 5.70 -6.22
C LYS A 183 12.48 5.03 -5.61
N SER A 184 13.64 5.25 -6.21
CA SER A 184 14.92 4.77 -5.68
C SER A 184 15.40 5.61 -4.48
N GLY A 185 14.95 6.86 -4.36
CA GLY A 185 15.42 7.81 -3.34
C GLY A 185 16.89 8.20 -3.49
N ASN A 186 17.37 9.09 -2.62
CA ASN A 186 18.78 9.42 -2.50
C ASN A 186 19.46 8.58 -1.42
N ALA A 187 20.42 7.73 -1.79
CA ALA A 187 21.16 6.91 -0.82
C ALA A 187 21.90 7.75 0.24
N GLY A 188 22.30 8.98 -0.09
CA GLY A 188 23.10 9.84 0.75
C GLY A 188 24.59 9.52 0.66
N ALA A 189 25.36 10.03 1.60
CA ALA A 189 26.82 9.90 1.63
C ALA A 189 27.26 8.70 2.46
N GLU A 190 28.49 8.25 2.22
CA GLU A 190 29.16 7.25 3.05
C GLU A 190 29.20 7.71 4.52
N VAL A 191 28.99 6.77 5.44
CA VAL A 191 29.11 7.03 6.88
C VAL A 191 30.35 6.31 7.41
N ALA A 192 31.35 7.09 7.82
CA ALA A 192 32.62 6.55 8.31
C ALA A 192 32.49 5.76 9.62
N GLY A 193 33.21 4.65 9.70
CA GLY A 193 33.41 3.89 10.93
C GLY A 193 34.35 4.58 11.92
N GLY A 194 34.29 4.13 13.18
CA GLY A 194 35.14 4.62 14.27
C GLY A 194 34.43 4.52 15.61
N GLY A 195 35.17 4.51 16.73
CA GLY A 195 34.58 4.28 18.04
C GLY A 195 33.58 5.34 18.50
N ALA A 196 33.80 6.61 18.10
CA ALA A 196 32.93 7.75 18.38
C ALA A 196 32.04 8.15 17.18
N THR A 197 31.75 7.22 16.25
CA THR A 197 30.88 7.48 15.08
C THR A 197 29.55 6.76 15.20
N ALA A 198 28.58 7.14 14.37
CA ALA A 198 27.23 6.58 14.36
C ALA A 198 27.19 5.04 14.28
N PRO A 199 27.93 4.37 13.36
CA PRO A 199 28.01 2.92 13.31
C PRO A 199 28.37 2.22 14.62
N ALA A 200 29.17 2.84 15.49
CA ALA A 200 29.55 2.22 16.77
C ALA A 200 28.33 1.95 17.67
N SER A 201 27.31 2.80 17.63
CA SER A 201 26.04 2.56 18.35
C SER A 201 25.16 1.50 17.70
N LEU A 202 25.39 1.18 16.42
CA LEU A 202 24.65 0.15 15.69
C LEU A 202 25.26 -1.24 15.84
N VAL A 203 26.57 -1.36 15.62
CA VAL A 203 27.27 -2.65 15.59
C VAL A 203 28.19 -2.87 16.80
N GLY A 204 28.50 -1.85 17.59
CA GLY A 204 29.50 -1.93 18.66
C GLY A 204 30.93 -1.83 18.13
N LYS A 205 31.92 -2.01 19.01
CA LYS A 205 33.36 -2.02 18.66
C LYS A 205 33.96 -3.42 18.74
N ALA A 206 35.23 -3.57 18.34
CA ALA A 206 35.94 -4.84 18.48
C ALA A 206 35.95 -5.33 19.93
N ASN A 207 36.12 -6.65 20.10
CA ASN A 207 36.19 -7.30 21.40
C ASN A 207 35.03 -6.99 22.33
N SER A 208 33.84 -6.74 21.79
CA SER A 208 32.67 -6.50 22.63
C SER A 208 32.93 -5.28 23.54
N ALA A 209 33.40 -4.18 22.94
CA ALA A 209 33.58 -2.91 23.62
C ALA A 209 32.41 -1.94 23.33
N VAL A 210 32.09 -1.14 24.35
CA VAL A 210 31.07 -0.07 24.33
C VAL A 210 31.52 1.04 23.37
N PRO A 211 30.61 1.62 22.56
CA PRO A 211 30.94 2.76 21.72
C PRO A 211 31.42 3.94 22.55
N ASP A 212 32.24 4.80 21.95
CA ASP A 212 32.76 5.98 22.64
C ASP A 212 31.66 7.05 22.77
N ALA A 213 31.90 8.02 23.64
CA ALA A 213 31.02 9.17 23.80
C ALA A 213 30.74 9.86 22.45
N ASN A 214 29.54 10.42 22.33
CA ASN A 214 28.98 11.10 21.17
C ASN A 214 28.61 10.18 19.99
N SER A 215 28.65 8.86 20.16
CA SER A 215 28.22 7.90 19.13
C SER A 215 26.69 7.90 18.95
N GLY A 216 25.93 7.97 20.05
CA GLY A 216 24.47 7.94 20.04
C GLY A 216 23.84 9.16 19.34
N PRO A 217 24.21 10.40 19.71
CA PRO A 217 23.75 11.60 19.01
C PRO A 217 24.08 11.59 17.51
N LYS A 218 25.29 11.16 17.14
CA LYS A 218 25.67 11.00 15.73
C LYS A 218 24.81 9.97 14.99
N LEU A 219 24.43 8.88 15.66
CA LEU A 219 23.51 7.91 15.06
C LEU A 219 22.17 8.56 14.71
N ALA A 220 21.61 9.36 15.62
CA ALA A 220 20.37 10.10 15.37
C ALA A 220 20.54 11.09 14.20
N ASP A 221 21.66 11.81 14.15
CA ASP A 221 21.96 12.74 13.07
C ASP A 221 22.06 12.05 11.70
N GLU A 222 22.83 10.95 11.60
CA GLU A 222 22.96 10.23 10.33
C GLU A 222 21.66 9.56 9.88
N VAL A 223 20.85 9.06 10.82
CA VAL A 223 19.50 8.54 10.53
C VAL A 223 18.58 9.64 10.02
N SER A 224 18.68 10.87 10.57
CA SER A 224 17.85 11.99 10.13
C SER A 224 18.05 12.34 8.66
N LYS A 225 19.29 12.23 8.16
CA LYS A 225 19.69 12.52 6.76
C LYS A 225 19.21 11.48 5.75
N ALA A 226 18.87 10.27 6.20
CA ALA A 226 18.51 9.18 5.30
C ALA A 226 17.17 9.42 4.59
N ASP A 227 17.15 9.22 3.27
CA ASP A 227 15.93 9.18 2.47
C ASP A 227 15.17 7.86 2.73
N PRO A 228 13.90 7.91 3.18
CA PRO A 228 13.09 6.73 3.42
C PRO A 228 12.92 5.79 2.20
N TRP A 229 12.82 6.34 0.98
CA TRP A 229 12.70 5.53 -0.24
C TRP A 229 13.98 4.77 -0.54
N ALA A 230 15.13 5.41 -0.32
CA ALA A 230 16.42 4.75 -0.45
C ALA A 230 16.58 3.65 0.61
N MET A 231 16.07 3.83 1.84
CA MET A 231 16.08 2.78 2.86
C MET A 231 15.32 1.52 2.40
N ILE A 232 14.14 1.66 1.79
CA ILE A 232 13.39 0.52 1.23
C ILE A 232 14.19 -0.16 0.10
N ASP A 233 14.84 0.64 -0.76
CA ASP A 233 15.71 0.10 -1.80
C ASP A 233 16.89 -0.69 -1.22
N LYS A 234 17.52 -0.21 -0.15
CA LYS A 234 18.59 -0.96 0.52
C LYS A 234 18.08 -2.26 1.16
N ILE A 235 16.94 -2.22 1.83
CA ILE A 235 16.36 -3.41 2.48
C ILE A 235 16.06 -4.51 1.46
N LYS A 236 15.39 -4.19 0.35
CA LYS A 236 14.99 -5.23 -0.63
C LYS A 236 16.18 -5.83 -1.40
N ASN A 237 17.34 -5.18 -1.38
CA ASN A 237 18.52 -5.55 -2.16
C ASN A 237 19.70 -6.08 -1.31
N THR A 238 19.53 -6.20 0.01
CA THR A 238 20.60 -6.67 0.91
C THR A 238 20.41 -8.14 1.31
N LYS A 239 21.42 -8.72 1.97
CA LYS A 239 21.33 -10.00 2.67
C LYS A 239 21.80 -9.85 4.11
N ALA A 240 21.18 -10.59 5.03
CA ALA A 240 21.69 -10.69 6.39
C ALA A 240 23.02 -11.46 6.39
N LYS A 241 23.95 -11.04 7.26
CA LYS A 241 25.20 -11.75 7.51
C LYS A 241 25.54 -11.63 8.99
N THR A 242 25.59 -12.75 9.68
CA THR A 242 25.99 -12.81 11.10
C THR A 242 27.51 -12.80 11.28
N GLY A 243 27.94 -12.56 12.52
CA GLY A 243 29.34 -12.43 12.88
C GLY A 243 29.88 -11.01 12.71
N ASN A 244 31.20 -10.90 12.60
CA ASN A 244 31.84 -9.58 12.52
C ASN A 244 31.53 -8.90 11.18
N VAL A 245 31.10 -7.65 11.25
CA VAL A 245 31.00 -6.78 10.07
C VAL A 245 32.40 -6.46 9.52
N ALA A 246 32.50 -5.99 8.28
CA ALA A 246 33.79 -5.63 7.71
C ALA A 246 34.30 -4.32 8.33
N ALA A 247 35.62 -4.25 8.56
CA ALA A 247 36.32 -3.03 8.98
C ALA A 247 36.47 -2.07 7.79
N SER A 248 35.34 -1.58 7.29
CA SER A 248 35.23 -0.80 6.06
C SER A 248 33.96 0.05 6.11
N ASN A 249 33.94 1.11 5.32
CA ASN A 249 32.74 1.93 5.12
C ASN A 249 31.82 1.38 4.02
N ALA A 250 32.14 0.24 3.41
CA ALA A 250 31.34 -0.35 2.33
C ALA A 250 30.26 -1.33 2.82
N ASN A 251 30.00 -1.43 4.13
CA ASN A 251 29.01 -2.39 4.63
C ASN A 251 27.59 -2.02 4.19
N GLU A 252 26.84 -3.05 3.82
CA GLU A 252 25.45 -2.95 3.41
C GLU A 252 24.49 -3.21 4.58
N THR A 253 23.26 -2.74 4.40
CA THR A 253 22.16 -2.78 5.39
C THR A 253 22.04 -4.08 6.19
N GLY A 254 21.97 -5.23 5.51
CA GLY A 254 21.71 -6.52 6.16
C GLY A 254 22.90 -7.06 6.94
N ALA A 255 24.13 -6.78 6.48
CA ALA A 255 25.34 -7.12 7.23
C ALA A 255 25.42 -6.29 8.51
N LEU A 256 25.10 -5.00 8.45
CA LEU A 256 25.05 -4.12 9.64
C LEU A 256 23.93 -4.51 10.62
N ALA A 257 22.78 -4.96 10.10
CA ALA A 257 21.64 -5.36 10.94
C ALA A 257 21.88 -6.69 11.69
N ALA A 258 22.46 -7.69 11.03
CA ALA A 258 22.68 -9.01 11.62
C ALA A 258 24.08 -9.18 12.24
N GLY A 259 25.03 -8.31 11.89
CA GLY A 259 26.41 -8.38 12.35
C GLY A 259 26.70 -7.53 13.59
N THR A 260 27.94 -7.68 14.09
CA THR A 260 28.45 -7.03 15.31
C THR A 260 29.93 -6.64 15.20
N GLY A 261 30.37 -5.79 16.12
CA GLY A 261 31.68 -5.71 16.77
C GLY A 261 32.94 -5.77 15.90
N VAL A 262 33.25 -4.70 15.18
CA VAL A 262 34.57 -4.47 14.58
C VAL A 262 34.91 -2.98 14.65
N ASP A 263 36.18 -2.67 14.89
CA ASP A 263 36.64 -1.28 14.83
C ASP A 263 36.60 -0.79 13.39
N ASN A 264 36.20 0.47 13.20
CA ASN A 264 36.10 1.11 11.88
C ASN A 264 35.09 0.45 10.93
N ALA A 265 34.05 -0.20 11.46
CA ALA A 265 32.87 -0.55 10.67
C ALA A 265 32.08 0.72 10.33
N GLY A 266 32.06 1.11 9.06
CA GLY A 266 31.19 2.16 8.53
C GLY A 266 30.01 1.60 7.73
N ALA A 267 29.24 2.47 7.11
CA ALA A 267 28.12 2.13 6.25
C ALA A 267 28.26 2.81 4.88
N LYS A 268 27.87 2.09 3.83
CA LYS A 268 28.04 2.54 2.43
C LYS A 268 27.30 3.84 2.14
N SER A 269 26.21 4.09 2.86
CA SER A 269 25.42 5.30 2.74
C SER A 269 24.62 5.61 4.01
N ASN A 270 24.10 6.84 4.14
CA ASN A 270 23.11 7.20 5.17
C ASN A 270 21.90 6.24 5.14
N ALA A 271 21.41 5.91 3.95
CA ALA A 271 20.30 4.98 3.78
C ALA A 271 20.66 3.56 4.27
N ASP A 272 21.88 3.09 4.01
CA ASP A 272 22.33 1.78 4.48
C ASP A 272 22.41 1.70 6.00
N LEU A 273 22.94 2.75 6.64
CA LEU A 273 23.00 2.84 8.09
C LEU A 273 21.58 2.87 8.69
N ALA A 274 20.72 3.78 8.22
CA ALA A 274 19.39 3.96 8.79
C ALA A 274 18.49 2.74 8.56
N ALA A 275 18.59 2.10 7.40
CA ALA A 275 17.89 0.85 7.14
C ALA A 275 18.37 -0.27 8.07
N ALA A 276 19.67 -0.37 8.33
CA ALA A 276 20.21 -1.35 9.25
C ALA A 276 19.77 -1.11 10.69
N VAL A 277 19.72 0.15 11.12
CA VAL A 277 19.18 0.56 12.44
C VAL A 277 17.74 0.09 12.57
N ALA A 278 16.89 0.36 11.58
CA ALA A 278 15.49 -0.07 11.61
C ALA A 278 15.35 -1.59 11.62
N LEU A 279 16.05 -2.31 10.73
CA LEU A 279 16.02 -3.77 10.70
C LEU A 279 16.46 -4.35 12.05
N LYS A 280 17.56 -3.86 12.62
CA LYS A 280 18.03 -4.32 13.94
C LYS A 280 17.03 -3.99 15.05
N ALA A 281 16.39 -2.82 15.00
CA ALA A 281 15.43 -2.38 16.00
C ALA A 281 14.15 -3.24 16.05
N ILE A 282 13.63 -3.67 14.90
CA ILE A 282 12.37 -4.41 14.78
C ILE A 282 12.54 -5.94 14.79
N THR A 283 13.77 -6.43 14.63
CA THR A 283 14.03 -7.87 14.49
C THR A 283 14.48 -8.48 15.81
N LYS A 284 14.00 -9.70 16.07
CA LYS A 284 14.40 -10.51 17.23
C LYS A 284 15.92 -10.58 17.39
N GLY A 285 16.39 -10.49 18.64
CA GLY A 285 17.81 -10.51 19.00
C GLY A 285 18.58 -9.21 18.77
N GLY A 286 18.10 -8.31 17.91
CA GLY A 286 18.82 -7.10 17.54
C GLY A 286 18.93 -6.11 18.70
N LYS A 287 20.15 -5.74 19.09
CA LYS A 287 20.37 -4.80 20.19
C LYS A 287 21.36 -3.73 19.76
N LEU A 288 20.98 -2.47 19.92
CA LEU A 288 21.85 -1.32 19.72
C LEU A 288 22.73 -1.13 20.97
N SER A 289 23.72 -0.26 20.89
CA SER A 289 24.60 0.08 21.99
C SER A 289 24.71 1.58 22.18
N ALA A 290 24.80 2.02 23.43
CA ALA A 290 24.98 3.42 23.78
C ALA A 290 26.10 3.57 24.80
N ALA A 291 26.87 4.64 24.65
CA ALA A 291 27.69 5.17 25.73
C ALA A 291 26.80 5.65 26.89
N ALA A 292 27.41 5.87 28.07
CA ALA A 292 26.69 6.32 29.25
C ALA A 292 25.87 7.58 28.97
N ASN A 293 24.59 7.56 29.35
CA ASN A 293 23.64 8.67 29.20
C ASN A 293 23.26 9.04 27.75
N GLU A 294 23.53 8.18 26.76
CA GLU A 294 23.20 8.43 25.34
C GLU A 294 22.08 7.53 24.78
N ASP A 295 21.48 6.68 25.62
CA ASP A 295 20.49 5.69 25.19
C ASP A 295 19.21 6.34 24.62
N GLY A 296 18.85 7.52 25.11
CA GLY A 296 17.74 8.30 24.56
C GLY A 296 17.93 8.64 23.08
N ALA A 297 19.14 9.05 22.68
CA ALA A 297 19.45 9.39 21.29
C ALA A 297 19.42 8.14 20.39
N VAL A 298 19.98 7.02 20.86
CA VAL A 298 19.98 5.74 20.12
C VAL A 298 18.56 5.20 19.94
N LYS A 299 17.72 5.25 20.97
CA LYS A 299 16.30 4.87 20.89
C LYS A 299 15.52 5.78 19.95
N ALA A 300 15.78 7.09 19.98
CA ALA A 300 15.16 8.04 19.07
C ALA A 300 15.55 7.76 17.60
N ALA A 301 16.82 7.42 17.35
CA ALA A 301 17.29 7.01 16.03
C ALA A 301 16.58 5.73 15.56
N ALA A 302 16.42 4.73 16.43
CA ALA A 302 15.70 3.49 16.13
C ALA A 302 14.22 3.72 15.77
N VAL A 303 13.52 4.55 16.55
CA VAL A 303 12.12 4.92 16.32
C VAL A 303 11.98 5.69 14.99
N SER A 304 12.84 6.68 14.76
CA SER A 304 12.85 7.48 13.53
C SER A 304 13.08 6.61 12.30
N ALA A 305 14.10 5.76 12.32
CA ALA A 305 14.42 4.85 11.22
C ALA A 305 13.26 3.87 10.93
N THR A 306 12.64 3.32 11.98
CA THR A 306 11.49 2.42 11.84
C THR A 306 10.30 3.12 11.21
N ASN A 307 9.92 4.30 11.70
CA ASN A 307 8.80 5.06 11.15
C ASN A 307 9.04 5.50 9.69
N LYS A 308 10.29 5.81 9.29
CA LYS A 308 10.63 6.10 7.89
C LYS A 308 10.30 4.92 6.97
N ILE A 309 10.71 3.71 7.32
CA ILE A 309 10.44 2.50 6.53
C ILE A 309 8.95 2.16 6.52
N LEU A 310 8.29 2.19 7.68
CA LEU A 310 6.85 1.92 7.76
C LEU A 310 6.05 2.95 6.95
N GLY A 311 6.43 4.23 7.00
CA GLY A 311 5.80 5.29 6.21
C GLY A 311 5.87 5.02 4.70
N VAL A 312 7.02 4.59 4.17
CA VAL A 312 7.13 4.28 2.73
C VAL A 312 6.39 3.00 2.37
N LEU A 313 6.46 1.95 3.19
CA LEU A 313 5.68 0.73 2.97
C LEU A 313 4.17 1.02 2.94
N ASN A 314 3.71 1.86 3.86
CA ASN A 314 2.34 2.35 3.94
C ASN A 314 1.91 3.05 2.64
N VAL A 315 2.75 3.94 2.11
CA VAL A 315 2.49 4.62 0.82
C VAL A 315 2.44 3.61 -0.33
N ILE A 316 3.42 2.71 -0.44
CA ILE A 316 3.47 1.69 -1.50
C ILE A 316 2.21 0.82 -1.50
N ILE A 317 1.78 0.37 -0.31
CA ILE A 317 0.57 -0.44 -0.16
C ILE A 317 -0.68 0.39 -0.51
N GLY A 318 -0.79 1.62 0.00
CA GLY A 318 -1.92 2.51 -0.25
C GLY A 318 -2.10 2.83 -1.74
N GLU A 319 -1.01 3.13 -2.46
CA GLU A 319 -1.04 3.38 -3.91
C GLU A 319 -1.41 2.11 -4.68
N THR A 320 -0.89 0.94 -4.28
CA THR A 320 -1.23 -0.35 -4.90
C THR A 320 -2.72 -0.66 -4.77
N VAL A 321 -3.29 -0.42 -3.60
CA VAL A 321 -4.73 -0.62 -3.35
C VAL A 321 -5.56 0.38 -4.15
N SER A 322 -5.19 1.66 -4.12
CA SER A 322 -5.90 2.71 -4.85
C SER A 322 -5.94 2.41 -6.35
N SER A 323 -4.80 2.04 -6.95
CA SER A 323 -4.71 1.62 -8.36
C SER A 323 -5.60 0.42 -8.68
N SER A 324 -5.71 -0.54 -7.76
CA SER A 324 -6.57 -1.72 -7.94
C SER A 324 -8.06 -1.34 -7.89
N LEU A 325 -8.46 -0.49 -6.95
CA LEU A 325 -9.83 0.02 -6.83
C LEU A 325 -10.22 0.91 -8.03
N ASP A 326 -9.29 1.74 -8.52
CA ASP A 326 -9.50 2.59 -9.70
C ASP A 326 -9.77 1.75 -10.95
N LYS A 327 -9.03 0.66 -11.16
CA LYS A 327 -9.30 -0.26 -12.29
C LYS A 327 -10.71 -0.86 -12.24
N ILE A 328 -11.19 -1.23 -11.06
CA ILE A 328 -12.57 -1.73 -10.89
C ILE A 328 -13.57 -0.61 -11.16
N ARG A 329 -13.32 0.59 -10.64
CA ARG A 329 -14.17 1.75 -10.89
C ARG A 329 -14.30 2.05 -12.39
N GLU A 330 -13.19 2.03 -13.12
CA GLU A 330 -13.22 2.23 -14.59
C GLU A 330 -14.00 1.12 -15.30
N ALA A 331 -13.85 -0.15 -14.88
CA ALA A 331 -14.64 -1.26 -15.41
C ALA A 331 -16.15 -1.03 -15.18
N VAL A 332 -16.53 -0.55 -14.00
CA VAL A 332 -17.93 -0.31 -13.63
C VAL A 332 -18.56 0.83 -14.43
N LYS A 333 -17.81 1.89 -14.72
CA LYS A 333 -18.26 2.94 -15.66
C LYS A 333 -18.55 2.38 -17.06
N GLY A 334 -17.91 1.27 -17.43
CA GLY A 334 -18.10 0.57 -18.69
C GLY A 334 -19.33 -0.33 -18.77
N ILE A 335 -20.11 -0.50 -17.69
CA ILE A 335 -21.33 -1.33 -17.71
C ILE A 335 -22.36 -0.71 -18.66
N LYS A 336 -22.83 -1.51 -19.63
CA LYS A 336 -23.81 -1.09 -20.63
C LYS A 336 -25.18 -1.69 -20.40
N TYR A 337 -26.22 -1.01 -20.87
CA TYR A 337 -27.57 -1.55 -20.94
C TYR A 337 -27.67 -2.62 -22.05
N PHE A 338 -28.31 -3.74 -21.74
CA PHE A 338 -28.54 -4.86 -22.64
C PHE A 338 -29.42 -4.41 -23.82
N GLY A 339 -28.88 -4.49 -25.03
CA GLY A 339 -29.56 -4.07 -26.27
C GLY A 339 -29.04 -2.77 -26.87
N THR A 340 -27.91 -2.23 -26.41
CA THR A 340 -27.22 -1.09 -27.05
C THR A 340 -26.49 -1.46 -28.35
N ASP A 341 -26.35 -2.75 -28.68
CA ASP A 341 -25.64 -3.23 -29.88
C ASP A 341 -26.37 -3.05 -31.23
N LYS A 342 -27.50 -2.33 -31.32
CA LYS A 342 -28.23 -2.22 -32.60
C LYS A 342 -28.75 -0.87 -33.05
N THR A 343 -28.47 0.29 -32.44
CA THR A 343 -29.07 1.54 -32.99
C THR A 343 -28.45 2.90 -32.64
N GLU A 344 -27.18 3.03 -32.24
CA GLU A 344 -26.61 4.39 -32.02
C GLU A 344 -25.25 4.65 -32.70
N ALA A 345 -24.87 3.84 -33.70
CA ALA A 345 -23.72 4.12 -34.58
C ALA A 345 -24.03 5.07 -35.75
N GLY A 346 -25.06 5.93 -35.65
CA GLY A 346 -25.58 6.68 -36.80
C GLY A 346 -25.95 8.15 -36.62
N GLN A 347 -25.84 8.75 -35.43
CA GLN A 347 -26.21 10.16 -35.25
C GLN A 347 -25.31 10.88 -34.25
N SER A 348 -24.05 11.14 -34.62
CA SER A 348 -23.30 12.27 -34.03
C SER A 348 -22.26 12.87 -34.97
N ASP A 349 -22.40 12.68 -36.29
CA ASP A 349 -21.48 13.31 -37.25
C ASP A 349 -22.25 13.89 -38.45
N ALA A 350 -23.08 14.89 -38.17
CA ALA A 350 -23.64 15.80 -39.19
C ALA A 350 -24.21 17.06 -38.53
N THR A 351 -23.35 17.92 -38.01
CA THR A 351 -23.66 19.35 -37.92
C THR A 351 -22.66 20.15 -38.74
N GLN A 352 -23.03 20.27 -40.02
CA GLN A 352 -22.92 21.47 -40.85
C GLN A 352 -21.71 22.39 -40.61
N SER A 353 -20.64 22.16 -41.37
CA SER A 353 -19.84 23.27 -41.90
C SER A 353 -20.54 23.80 -43.15
N VAL A 354 -21.34 24.85 -42.99
CA VAL A 354 -21.71 25.76 -44.08
C VAL A 354 -21.50 27.18 -43.56
N VAL A 355 -20.37 27.77 -43.91
CA VAL A 355 -20.28 29.22 -44.06
C VAL A 355 -19.65 29.48 -45.42
N ALA A 356 -20.51 29.88 -46.35
CA ALA A 356 -20.12 30.51 -47.59
C ALA A 356 -20.41 32.01 -47.46
N LYS A 357 -19.36 32.83 -47.36
CA LYS A 357 -19.04 33.95 -48.28
C LYS A 357 -17.78 34.65 -47.83
#